data_AF-A0A1G1PIC2-F1
#
_entry.id   AF-A0A1G1PIC2-F1
#
_cell.length_a   1.000
_cell.length_b   1.000
_cell.length_c   1.000
_cell.angle_alpha   90.00
_cell.angle_beta   90.00
_cell.angle_gamma   90.00
#
_symmetry.space_group_name_H-M   'P 1'
#
loop_
_entity.id
_entity.type
_entity.pdbx_description
1 polymer ?
#
loop_
_entity_poly.entity_id
_entity_poly.type
_entity_poly.pdbx_seq_one_letter_code
_entity_poly.pdbx_strand_id
1 'polypeptide(L)'
;MPLSKQKSQWRLNSNHDVEFTVTDTKDLGGGEVITLKADMIGIAPDELTCIVTSKKKRDVEVASILKLKGRWQADENNRLSFAVSKEDGTRDVLVFDGIWELGDDNQIMYRYKKTGLVRKTKEERSFVFRGAWRLTGKDKIAYMLDTSGESGFLFKAQLENSGISGRFGVLKYRVGIGLSERKRPVEKVIKFFGVLRLNISKRDSLEFEFTDARGQRLGMSATLSRKLLGGEAFLRFKRLAEESKIEAGIKFPW
;
A
#
# COMPACT_ATOMS: atom_id res chain seq x y z
N MET A 1 -1.23 31.11 -31.37
CA MET A 1 -1.52 31.39 -29.95
C MET A 1 -1.36 30.09 -29.17
N PRO A 2 -0.54 30.04 -28.10
CA PRO A 2 -0.47 28.85 -27.27
C PRO A 2 -1.78 28.67 -26.50
N LEU A 3 -2.39 27.48 -26.61
CA LEU A 3 -3.54 27.07 -25.80
C LEU A 3 -3.12 27.15 -24.33
N SER A 4 -3.83 27.93 -23.51
CA SER A 4 -3.58 27.97 -22.07
C SER A 4 -3.80 26.57 -21.49
N LYS A 5 -2.75 25.97 -20.92
CA LYS A 5 -2.80 24.62 -20.36
C LYS A 5 -3.74 24.63 -19.15
N GLN A 6 -4.93 24.06 -19.33
CA GLN A 6 -5.92 23.87 -18.26
C GLN A 6 -5.25 23.13 -17.09
N LYS A 7 -5.29 23.71 -15.89
CA LYS A 7 -4.68 23.10 -14.71
C LYS A 7 -5.74 22.29 -13.97
N SER A 8 -5.51 20.99 -13.87
CA SER A 8 -6.37 20.07 -13.14
C SER A 8 -5.65 19.46 -11.94
N GLN A 9 -6.37 19.06 -10.90
CA GLN A 9 -5.79 18.45 -9.71
C GLN A 9 -6.76 17.45 -9.06
N TRP A 10 -6.25 16.25 -8.77
CA TRP A 10 -6.91 15.29 -7.88
C TRP A 10 -6.44 15.46 -6.44
N ARG A 11 -7.36 15.35 -5.47
CA ARG A 11 -7.05 15.31 -4.04
C ARG A 11 -8.01 14.40 -3.28
N LEU A 12 -7.57 13.88 -2.14
CA LEU A 12 -8.45 13.22 -1.18
C LEU A 12 -8.71 14.21 -0.05
N ASN A 13 -9.98 14.54 0.22
CA ASN A 13 -10.34 15.47 1.28
C ASN A 13 -10.45 14.76 2.65
N SER A 14 -10.69 15.52 3.73
CA SER A 14 -10.83 14.97 5.09
C SER A 14 -12.07 14.08 5.28
N ASN A 15 -13.09 14.22 4.44
CA ASN A 15 -14.27 13.35 4.41
C ASN A 15 -14.05 12.08 3.55
N HIS A 16 -12.82 11.87 3.07
CA HIS A 16 -12.46 10.75 2.21
C HIS A 16 -13.24 10.73 0.89
N ASP A 17 -13.60 11.91 0.38
CA ASP A 17 -14.06 12.08 -0.99
C ASP A 17 -12.87 12.35 -1.89
N VAL A 18 -12.87 11.74 -3.06
CA VAL A 18 -11.94 12.08 -4.13
C VAL A 18 -12.49 13.30 -4.84
N GLU A 19 -11.71 14.38 -4.87
CA GLU A 19 -12.08 15.64 -5.50
C GLU A 19 -11.20 15.89 -6.72
N PHE A 20 -11.85 16.23 -7.84
CA PHE A 20 -11.18 16.73 -9.04
C PHE A 20 -11.49 18.21 -9.19
N THR A 21 -10.44 19.02 -9.24
CA THR A 21 -10.57 20.46 -9.42
C THR A 21 -9.95 20.88 -10.75
N VAL A 22 -10.68 21.68 -11.52
CA VAL A 22 -10.18 22.36 -12.71
C VAL A 22 -10.12 23.86 -12.41
N THR A 23 -8.94 24.46 -12.62
CA THR A 23 -8.73 25.90 -12.57
C THR A 23 -8.40 26.43 -13.96
N ASP A 24 -8.97 27.58 -14.32
CA ASP A 24 -8.86 28.26 -15.63
C ASP A 24 -9.77 27.69 -16.73
N THR A 25 -11.08 27.76 -16.51
CA THR A 25 -12.11 27.44 -17.50
C THR A 25 -12.49 28.66 -18.33
N LYS A 26 -11.52 29.28 -19.02
CA LYS A 26 -11.79 30.47 -19.86
C LYS A 26 -12.89 30.23 -20.90
N ASP A 27 -12.99 29.02 -21.40
CA ASP A 27 -14.01 28.59 -22.36
C ASP A 27 -15.41 28.43 -21.74
N LEU A 28 -15.54 28.46 -20.42
CA LEU A 28 -16.82 28.40 -19.68
C LEU A 28 -17.28 29.77 -19.15
N GLY A 29 -16.66 30.87 -19.58
CA GLY A 29 -17.18 32.22 -19.33
C GLY A 29 -16.80 32.85 -17.99
N GLY A 30 -15.82 32.30 -17.28
CA GLY A 30 -15.28 32.87 -16.05
C GLY A 30 -14.26 31.93 -15.44
N GLY A 31 -13.30 32.44 -14.67
CA GLY A 31 -12.30 31.66 -13.94
C GLY A 31 -12.89 30.80 -12.80
N GLU A 32 -14.04 30.18 -13.03
CA GLU A 32 -14.74 29.34 -12.09
C GLU A 32 -13.96 28.05 -11.82
N VAL A 33 -14.04 27.59 -10.58
CA VAL A 33 -13.40 26.38 -10.12
C VAL A 33 -14.44 25.27 -10.09
N ILE A 34 -14.39 24.37 -11.07
CA ILE A 34 -15.28 23.21 -11.09
C ILE A 34 -14.69 22.13 -10.20
N THR A 35 -15.49 21.64 -9.24
CA THR A 35 -15.10 20.54 -8.36
C THR A 35 -16.05 19.36 -8.53
N LEU A 36 -15.51 18.23 -8.98
CA LEU A 36 -16.19 16.93 -8.96
C LEU A 36 -15.92 16.25 -7.62
N LYS A 37 -16.94 15.68 -6.98
CA LYS A 37 -16.75 14.84 -5.79
C LYS A 37 -17.15 13.40 -6.09
N ALA A 38 -16.32 12.46 -5.67
CA ALA A 38 -16.54 11.04 -5.90
C ALA A 38 -16.31 10.23 -4.62
N ASP A 39 -17.16 9.23 -4.42
CA ASP A 39 -17.07 8.26 -3.35
C ASP A 39 -16.15 7.11 -3.77
N MET A 40 -15.14 6.77 -2.98
CA MET A 40 -14.36 5.55 -3.23
C MET A 40 -15.22 4.31 -2.98
N ILE A 41 -15.18 3.37 -3.93
CA ILE A 41 -15.97 2.12 -3.87
C ILE A 41 -15.14 0.85 -4.11
N GLY A 42 -13.92 0.98 -4.64
CA GLY A 42 -13.08 -0.18 -4.92
C GLY A 42 -11.63 0.18 -5.16
N ILE A 43 -10.76 -0.82 -5.00
CA ILE A 43 -9.31 -0.70 -5.21
C ILE A 43 -8.82 -1.92 -6.00
N ALA A 44 -7.82 -1.70 -6.86
CA ALA A 44 -7.04 -2.73 -7.54
C ALA A 44 -5.57 -2.30 -7.55
N PRO A 45 -4.61 -3.17 -7.93
CA PRO A 45 -3.18 -2.82 -7.90
C PRO A 45 -2.85 -1.53 -8.67
N ASP A 46 -3.47 -1.26 -9.81
CA ASP A 46 -3.18 -0.08 -10.63
C ASP A 46 -4.34 0.93 -10.69
N GLU A 47 -5.34 0.77 -9.82
CA GLU A 47 -6.62 1.47 -9.95
C GLU A 47 -7.28 1.82 -8.63
N LEU A 48 -7.88 3.01 -8.58
CA LEU A 48 -8.85 3.43 -7.58
C LEU A 48 -10.21 3.65 -8.26
N THR A 49 -11.22 2.87 -7.87
CA THR A 49 -12.58 2.99 -8.40
C THR A 49 -13.42 3.89 -7.50
N CYS A 50 -14.03 4.90 -8.10
CA CYS A 50 -14.90 5.85 -7.45
C CYS A 50 -16.27 5.88 -8.13
N ILE A 51 -17.29 6.38 -7.42
CA ILE A 51 -18.63 6.66 -7.95
C ILE A 51 -18.94 8.13 -7.80
N VAL A 52 -19.44 8.74 -8.87
CA VAL A 52 -19.88 10.12 -8.91
C VAL A 52 -21.40 10.11 -9.06
N THR A 53 -22.11 10.71 -8.11
CA THR A 53 -23.55 10.89 -8.21
C THR A 53 -23.86 12.33 -8.57
N SER A 54 -24.62 12.53 -9.65
CA SER A 54 -25.06 13.84 -10.11
C SER A 54 -26.58 13.89 -10.21
N LYS A 55 -27.17 15.06 -9.94
CA LYS A 55 -28.60 15.30 -10.14
C LYS A 55 -28.83 15.94 -11.51
N LYS A 56 -29.64 15.30 -12.35
CA LYS A 56 -30.12 15.91 -13.60
C LYS A 56 -31.41 16.69 -13.35
N LYS A 57 -31.81 17.54 -14.31
CA LYS A 57 -33.12 18.20 -14.32
C LYS A 57 -34.22 17.13 -14.17
N ARG A 58 -35.26 17.42 -13.37
CA ARG A 58 -36.36 16.51 -12.97
C ARG A 58 -36.02 15.45 -11.91
N ASP A 59 -35.06 15.74 -11.03
CA ASP A 59 -34.76 14.94 -9.82
C ASP A 59 -34.32 13.49 -10.09
N VAL A 60 -33.83 13.22 -11.31
CA VAL A 60 -33.21 11.95 -11.67
C VAL A 60 -31.75 11.97 -11.23
N GLU A 61 -31.38 11.05 -10.34
CA GLU A 61 -29.99 10.81 -9.96
C GLU A 61 -29.30 9.92 -11.00
N VAL A 62 -28.13 10.34 -11.44
CA VAL A 62 -27.26 9.56 -12.32
C VAL A 62 -25.96 9.28 -11.60
N ALA A 63 -25.67 8.00 -11.42
CA ALA A 63 -24.42 7.53 -10.89
C ALA A 63 -23.48 7.09 -12.03
N SER A 64 -22.25 7.57 -12.01
CA SER A 64 -21.19 7.24 -12.97
C SER A 64 -20.00 6.62 -12.24
N ILE A 65 -19.44 5.55 -12.79
CA ILE A 65 -18.22 4.95 -12.27
C ILE A 65 -17.02 5.66 -12.89
N LEU A 66 -16.09 6.09 -12.03
CA LEU A 66 -14.83 6.71 -12.40
C LEU A 66 -13.69 5.78 -11.96
N LYS A 67 -12.81 5.41 -12.89
CA LYS A 67 -11.64 4.58 -12.61
C LYS A 67 -10.38 5.43 -12.77
N LEU A 68 -9.70 5.70 -11.67
CA LEU A 68 -8.43 6.42 -11.67
C LEU A 68 -7.29 5.44 -11.81
N LYS A 69 -6.51 5.55 -12.89
CA LYS A 69 -5.29 4.78 -13.08
C LYS A 69 -4.12 5.40 -12.33
N GLY A 70 -3.24 4.56 -11.80
CA GLY A 70 -2.13 5.02 -10.98
C GLY A 70 -1.38 3.88 -10.32
N ARG A 71 -0.69 4.18 -9.24
CA ARG A 71 0.03 3.17 -8.44
C ARG A 71 -0.17 3.43 -6.94
N TRP A 72 -0.29 2.35 -6.18
CA TRP A 72 -0.24 2.42 -4.73
C TRP A 72 1.20 2.51 -4.26
N GLN A 73 1.44 3.37 -3.27
CA GLN A 73 2.74 3.56 -2.65
C GLN A 73 2.58 3.98 -1.18
N ALA A 74 3.58 3.74 -0.36
CA ALA A 74 3.67 4.36 0.95
C ALA A 74 4.42 5.69 0.83
N ASP A 75 3.96 6.72 1.54
CA ASP A 75 4.70 7.97 1.62
C ASP A 75 5.86 7.89 2.63
N GLU A 76 6.59 8.99 2.81
CA GLU A 76 7.73 9.05 3.72
C GLU A 76 7.40 8.79 5.20
N ASN A 77 6.11 8.91 5.55
CA ASN A 77 5.51 8.73 6.87
C ASN A 77 4.76 7.40 6.98
N ASN A 78 4.98 6.47 6.05
CA ASN A 78 4.30 5.17 5.97
C ASN A 78 2.76 5.25 5.86
N ARG A 79 2.22 6.35 5.34
CA ARG A 79 0.80 6.48 4.99
C ARG A 79 0.54 5.81 3.65
N LEU A 80 -0.64 5.20 3.51
CA LEU A 80 -1.05 4.67 2.22
C LEU A 80 -1.33 5.85 1.27
N SER A 81 -0.89 5.74 0.03
CA SER A 81 -1.13 6.76 -0.98
C SER A 81 -1.32 6.16 -2.36
N PHE A 82 -2.06 6.86 -3.20
CA PHE A 82 -2.28 6.49 -4.59
C PHE A 82 -1.82 7.63 -5.50
N ALA A 83 -0.80 7.38 -6.31
CA ALA A 83 -0.29 8.34 -7.28
C ALA A 83 -1.08 8.18 -8.59
N VAL A 84 -2.05 9.06 -8.82
CA VAL A 84 -2.90 9.10 -10.00
C VAL A 84 -2.08 9.54 -11.20
N SER A 85 -2.09 8.73 -12.26
CA SER A 85 -1.42 9.03 -13.52
C SER A 85 -2.27 9.97 -14.39
N LYS A 86 -1.65 10.97 -14.99
CA LYS A 86 -2.28 11.93 -15.90
C LYS A 86 -1.70 11.81 -17.30
N GLU A 87 -2.47 12.23 -18.30
CA GLU A 87 -2.08 12.12 -19.72
C GLU A 87 -0.80 12.91 -20.04
N ASP A 88 -0.56 14.02 -19.34
CA ASP A 88 0.64 14.83 -19.53
C ASP A 88 1.88 14.28 -18.78
N GLY A 89 1.79 13.06 -18.26
CA GLY A 89 2.85 12.37 -17.52
C GLY A 89 3.02 12.84 -16.08
N THR A 90 2.32 13.90 -15.66
CA THR A 90 2.34 14.33 -14.25
C THR A 90 1.51 13.40 -13.38
N ARG A 91 1.64 13.55 -12.06
CA ARG A 91 0.91 12.74 -11.08
C ARG A 91 0.36 13.60 -9.96
N ASP A 92 -0.85 13.28 -9.54
CA ASP A 92 -1.45 13.80 -8.32
C ASP A 92 -1.42 12.68 -7.27
N VAL A 93 -1.16 13.01 -6.00
CA VAL A 93 -1.04 12.01 -4.93
C VAL A 93 -2.22 12.13 -3.97
N LEU A 94 -3.00 11.06 -3.89
CA LEU A 94 -4.09 10.90 -2.93
C LEU A 94 -3.51 10.26 -1.67
N VAL A 95 -3.42 11.00 -0.57
CA VAL A 95 -2.89 10.50 0.71
C VAL A 95 -4.05 10.06 1.60
N PHE A 96 -4.02 8.81 2.02
CA PHE A 96 -5.04 8.20 2.87
C PHE A 96 -4.62 8.38 4.33
N ASP A 97 -5.24 9.35 5.00
CA ASP A 97 -4.83 9.80 6.33
C ASP A 97 -5.47 9.01 7.48
N GLY A 98 -6.21 7.95 7.16
CA GLY A 98 -6.72 6.98 8.13
C GLY A 98 -5.66 6.01 8.62
N ILE A 99 -5.96 5.34 9.73
CA ILE A 99 -5.13 4.25 10.25
C ILE A 99 -5.38 3.02 9.39
N TRP A 100 -4.31 2.37 8.95
CA TRP A 100 -4.38 1.02 8.41
C TRP A 100 -3.98 0.00 9.47
N GLU A 101 -4.56 -1.19 9.35
CA GLU A 101 -4.37 -2.31 10.27
C GLU A 101 -4.05 -3.58 9.48
N LEU A 102 -3.60 -4.63 10.18
CA LEU A 102 -3.50 -5.96 9.60
C LEU A 102 -4.79 -6.73 9.90
N GLY A 103 -5.40 -7.29 8.86
CA GLY A 103 -6.44 -8.31 9.02
C GLY A 103 -5.86 -9.67 9.40
N ASP A 104 -6.73 -10.66 9.56
CA ASP A 104 -6.36 -12.00 10.04
C ASP A 104 -5.37 -12.72 9.10
N ASP A 105 -5.45 -12.43 7.79
CA ASP A 105 -4.56 -12.98 6.77
C ASP A 105 -3.31 -12.09 6.52
N ASN A 106 -2.96 -11.23 7.47
CA ASN A 106 -1.92 -10.20 7.34
C ASN A 106 -2.16 -9.24 6.16
N GLN A 107 -3.40 -9.09 5.72
CA GLN A 107 -3.77 -8.13 4.67
C GLN A 107 -3.84 -6.72 5.26
N ILE A 108 -3.46 -5.71 4.47
CA ILE A 108 -3.62 -4.33 4.90
C ILE A 108 -5.09 -3.95 4.78
N MET A 109 -5.70 -3.55 5.90
CA MET A 109 -7.06 -3.03 5.95
C MET A 109 -7.02 -1.54 6.28
N TYR A 110 -7.52 -0.72 5.37
CA TYR A 110 -7.72 0.71 5.62
C TYR A 110 -9.13 0.94 6.12
N ARG A 111 -9.31 1.57 7.28
CA ARG A 111 -10.61 1.90 7.86
C ARG A 111 -10.77 3.40 8.00
N TYR A 112 -11.93 3.92 7.65
CA TYR A 112 -12.26 5.33 7.81
C TYR A 112 -13.72 5.54 8.13
N LYS A 113 -14.01 6.66 8.79
CA LYS A 113 -15.38 7.08 9.10
C LYS A 113 -15.77 8.19 8.15
N LYS A 114 -16.96 8.07 7.57
CA LYS A 114 -17.56 9.08 6.71
C LYS A 114 -18.87 9.54 7.30
N THR A 115 -19.17 10.84 7.22
CA THR A 115 -20.47 11.35 7.66
C THR A 115 -21.41 11.41 6.46
N GLY A 116 -22.49 10.64 6.51
CA GLY A 116 -23.53 10.72 5.49
C GLY A 116 -24.26 12.07 5.57
N LEU A 117 -24.20 12.88 4.52
CA LEU A 117 -24.72 14.26 4.54
C LEU A 117 -26.23 14.33 4.83
N VAL A 118 -27.01 13.38 4.30
CA VAL A 118 -28.48 13.38 4.42
C VAL A 118 -28.92 12.96 5.82
N ARG A 119 -28.32 11.89 6.36
CA ARG A 119 -28.75 11.29 7.64
C ARG A 119 -27.92 11.76 8.84
N LYS A 120 -26.81 12.49 8.60
CA LYS A 120 -25.79 12.86 9.60
C LYS A 120 -25.26 11.66 10.40
N THR A 121 -25.42 10.45 9.88
CA THR A 121 -24.92 9.22 10.49
C THR A 121 -23.46 9.02 10.12
N LYS A 122 -22.65 8.59 11.09
CA LYS A 122 -21.27 8.17 10.84
C LYS A 122 -21.31 6.72 10.34
N GLU A 123 -20.84 6.51 9.13
CA GLU A 123 -20.67 5.19 8.53
C GLU A 123 -19.19 4.83 8.56
N GLU A 124 -18.88 3.60 8.97
CA GLU A 124 -17.53 3.06 8.85
C GLU A 124 -17.39 2.34 7.52
N ARG A 125 -16.34 2.69 6.77
CA ARG A 125 -15.98 2.04 5.51
C ARG A 125 -14.59 1.45 5.63
N SER A 126 -14.35 0.39 4.85
CA SER A 126 -13.04 -0.24 4.81
C SER A 126 -12.65 -0.70 3.41
N PHE A 127 -11.35 -0.67 3.15
CA PHE A 127 -10.73 -1.28 1.97
C PHE A 127 -9.74 -2.33 2.42
N VAL A 128 -9.78 -3.49 1.76
CA VAL A 128 -8.85 -4.59 2.01
C VAL A 128 -7.91 -4.71 0.83
N PHE A 129 -6.64 -4.42 1.06
CA PHE A 129 -5.59 -4.56 0.07
C PHE A 129 -5.12 -6.01 0.05
N ARG A 130 -5.39 -6.70 -1.05
CA ARG A 130 -4.90 -8.07 -1.26
C ARG A 130 -3.52 -8.01 -1.89
N GLY A 131 -2.55 -8.63 -1.23
CA GLY A 131 -1.15 -8.56 -1.63
C GLY A 131 -0.28 -9.52 -0.85
N ALA A 132 1.03 -9.38 -1.01
CA ALA A 132 2.01 -10.23 -0.35
C ALA A 132 3.12 -9.39 0.28
N TRP A 133 3.49 -9.74 1.52
CA TRP A 133 4.63 -9.16 2.19
C TRP A 133 5.95 -9.68 1.59
N ARG A 134 6.94 -8.79 1.49
CA ARG A 134 8.32 -9.07 1.11
C ARG A 134 9.27 -8.39 2.09
N LEU A 135 10.29 -9.11 2.55
CA LEU A 135 11.36 -8.55 3.37
C LEU A 135 12.40 -7.88 2.46
N THR A 136 12.42 -6.56 2.42
CA THR A 136 13.33 -5.80 1.55
C THR A 136 14.60 -5.33 2.26
N GLY A 137 14.71 -5.54 3.57
CA GLY A 137 15.87 -5.17 4.37
C GLY A 137 15.63 -5.30 5.88
N LYS A 138 16.63 -4.87 6.67
CA LYS A 138 16.52 -4.80 8.14
C LYS A 138 15.61 -3.67 8.63
N ASP A 139 15.51 -2.63 7.81
CA ASP A 139 14.84 -1.35 8.09
C ASP A 139 13.62 -1.11 7.17
N LYS A 140 13.29 -2.08 6.31
CA LYS A 140 12.24 -1.94 5.30
C LYS A 140 11.52 -3.26 5.05
N ILE A 141 10.22 -3.17 4.88
CA ILE A 141 9.37 -4.26 4.39
C ILE A 141 8.45 -3.71 3.31
N ALA A 142 8.11 -4.54 2.34
CA ALA A 142 7.21 -4.16 1.25
C ALA A 142 5.93 -5.01 1.29
N TYR A 143 4.80 -4.41 0.96
CA TYR A 143 3.55 -5.13 0.70
C TYR A 143 3.16 -4.93 -0.76
N MET A 144 3.34 -5.96 -1.58
CA MET A 144 3.15 -5.90 -3.02
C MET A 144 1.71 -6.25 -3.37
N LEU A 145 1.03 -5.40 -4.16
CA LEU A 145 -0.35 -5.65 -4.59
C LEU A 145 -0.43 -6.48 -5.88
N ASP A 146 0.66 -6.49 -6.65
CA ASP A 146 0.80 -7.26 -7.87
C ASP A 146 2.16 -7.99 -7.92
N THR A 147 2.35 -8.77 -8.97
CA THR A 147 3.60 -9.50 -9.23
C THR A 147 4.65 -8.64 -9.95
N SER A 148 4.25 -7.61 -10.69
CA SER A 148 5.18 -6.70 -11.41
C SER A 148 6.01 -5.88 -10.43
N GLY A 149 5.45 -5.62 -9.26
CA GLY A 149 6.05 -4.82 -8.20
C GLY A 149 5.98 -3.32 -8.45
N GLU A 150 5.16 -2.90 -9.41
CA GLU A 150 4.93 -1.48 -9.72
C GLU A 150 4.01 -0.80 -8.71
N SER A 151 3.16 -1.61 -8.04
CA SER A 151 2.23 -1.15 -7.03
C SER A 151 2.37 -1.90 -5.72
N GLY A 152 2.57 -1.15 -4.65
CA GLY A 152 2.79 -1.72 -3.33
C GLY A 152 3.30 -0.71 -2.33
N PHE A 153 3.31 -1.09 -1.06
CA PHE A 153 3.67 -0.21 0.03
C PHE A 153 5.06 -0.57 0.55
N LEU A 154 6.04 0.29 0.32
CA LEU A 154 7.38 0.15 0.89
C LEU A 154 7.43 0.91 2.23
N PHE A 155 7.34 0.17 3.33
CA PHE A 155 7.34 0.75 4.66
C PHE A 155 8.75 0.82 5.25
N LYS A 156 9.08 1.97 5.84
CA LYS A 156 10.18 2.08 6.81
C LYS A 156 9.74 1.33 8.07
N ALA A 157 10.53 0.34 8.48
CA ALA A 157 10.23 -0.52 9.60
C ALA A 157 11.48 -0.75 10.44
N GLN A 158 11.33 -1.16 11.69
CA GLN A 158 12.46 -1.60 12.51
C GLN A 158 12.27 -3.07 12.85
N LEU A 159 13.23 -3.90 12.46
CA LEU A 159 13.29 -5.27 12.97
C LEU A 159 13.48 -5.20 14.49
N GLU A 160 12.53 -5.71 15.25
CA GLU A 160 12.69 -5.82 16.70
C GLU A 160 13.69 -6.94 16.99
N ASN A 161 14.60 -6.69 17.93
CA ASN A 161 15.49 -7.69 18.51
C ASN A 161 14.66 -8.67 19.37
N SER A 162 13.76 -9.41 18.72
CA SER A 162 13.11 -10.56 19.30
C SER A 162 14.17 -11.63 19.38
N GLY A 163 14.58 -12.02 20.59
CA GLY A 163 15.39 -13.21 20.78
C GLY A 163 14.77 -14.34 19.97
N ILE A 164 15.55 -14.94 19.07
CA ILE A 164 15.17 -16.13 18.33
C ILE A 164 15.16 -17.28 19.35
N SER A 165 14.17 -17.31 20.23
CA SER A 165 14.04 -18.32 21.27
C SER A 165 13.00 -19.36 20.82
N GLY A 166 13.49 -20.53 20.40
CA GLY A 166 12.67 -21.71 20.14
C GLY A 166 12.65 -22.21 18.69
N ARG A 167 12.02 -23.39 18.49
CA ARG A 167 11.95 -24.12 17.21
C ARG A 167 11.16 -23.40 16.10
N PHE A 168 10.42 -22.34 16.44
CA PHE A 168 9.73 -21.45 15.51
C PHE A 168 10.25 -20.02 15.71
N GLY A 169 10.85 -19.45 14.68
CA GLY A 169 11.30 -18.07 14.71
C GLY A 169 10.13 -17.15 14.36
N VAL A 170 9.92 -16.11 15.16
CA VAL A 170 9.03 -15.00 14.79
C VAL A 170 9.89 -13.79 14.49
N LEU A 171 9.84 -13.31 13.25
CA LEU A 171 10.40 -12.01 12.89
C LEU A 171 9.34 -10.95 13.14
N LYS A 172 9.66 -9.96 13.98
CA LYS A 172 8.77 -8.85 14.29
C LYS A 172 9.32 -7.58 13.69
N TYR A 173 8.53 -6.92 12.85
CA TYR A 173 8.84 -5.61 12.30
C TYR A 173 7.89 -4.57 12.88
N ARG A 174 8.44 -3.51 13.45
CA ARG A 174 7.67 -2.36 13.93
C ARG A 174 7.59 -1.31 12.82
N VAL A 175 6.38 -0.90 12.47
CA VAL A 175 6.10 0.15 11.48
C VAL A 175 5.41 1.31 12.20
N GLY A 176 5.97 2.51 12.10
CA GLY A 176 5.32 3.72 12.59
C GLY A 176 4.52 4.38 11.46
N ILE A 177 3.21 4.56 11.65
CA ILE A 177 2.30 5.17 10.68
C ILE A 177 2.02 6.62 11.10
N GLY A 178 2.45 7.59 10.29
CA GLY A 178 2.09 9.00 10.50
C GLY A 178 0.63 9.27 10.20
N LEU A 179 0.01 10.21 10.91
CA LEU A 179 -1.35 10.70 10.64
C LEU A 179 -1.32 12.22 10.75
N SER A 180 -2.00 12.94 9.86
CA SER A 180 -1.93 14.41 9.86
C SER A 180 -2.42 15.04 11.17
N GLU A 181 -3.42 14.43 11.81
CA GLU A 181 -4.01 14.91 13.07
C GLU A 181 -3.20 14.52 14.32
N ARG A 182 -2.12 13.72 14.19
CA ARG A 182 -1.34 13.24 15.35
C ARG A 182 0.12 13.63 15.25
N LYS A 183 0.63 14.19 16.35
CA LYS A 183 2.06 14.52 16.48
C LYS A 183 2.97 13.29 16.54
N ARG A 184 2.45 12.15 17.01
CA ARG A 184 3.22 10.90 17.17
C ARG A 184 2.67 9.83 16.22
N PRO A 185 3.54 9.07 15.53
CA PRO A 185 3.13 7.94 14.72
C PRO A 185 2.39 6.87 15.54
N VAL A 186 1.45 6.18 14.90
CA VAL A 186 0.81 4.98 15.45
C VAL A 186 1.69 3.78 15.10
N GLU A 187 2.21 3.09 16.11
CA GLU A 187 3.05 1.91 15.89
C GLU A 187 2.18 0.67 15.61
N LYS A 188 2.59 -0.13 14.64
CA LYS A 188 2.04 -1.46 14.34
C LYS A 188 3.17 -2.46 14.26
N VAL A 189 2.94 -3.67 14.78
CA VAL A 189 3.92 -4.77 14.75
C VAL A 189 3.45 -5.84 13.77
N ILE A 190 4.25 -6.09 12.75
CA ILE A 190 4.03 -7.13 11.75
C ILE A 190 4.83 -8.36 12.15
N LYS A 191 4.16 -9.51 12.26
CA LYS A 191 4.77 -10.78 12.69
C LYS A 191 4.85 -11.73 11.51
N PHE A 192 6.05 -12.14 11.17
CA PHE A 192 6.29 -13.24 10.22
C PHE A 192 6.65 -14.49 11.01
N PHE A 193 5.82 -15.51 10.87
CA PHE A 193 6.06 -16.82 11.45
C PHE A 193 6.87 -17.66 10.49
N GLY A 194 7.76 -18.49 11.03
CA GLY A 194 8.53 -19.41 10.21
C GLY A 194 9.44 -20.32 11.00
N VAL A 195 10.08 -21.21 10.27
CA VAL A 195 11.10 -22.11 10.79
C VAL A 195 12.45 -21.57 10.41
N LEU A 196 13.25 -21.25 11.41
CA LEU A 196 14.64 -20.87 11.21
C LEU A 196 15.50 -22.13 11.10
N ARG A 197 16.20 -22.29 9.99
CA ARG A 197 17.19 -23.34 9.79
C ARG A 197 18.57 -22.72 9.67
N LEU A 198 19.41 -23.02 10.64
CA LEU A 198 20.84 -22.70 10.57
C LEU A 198 21.54 -23.80 9.77
N ASN A 199 22.15 -23.45 8.64
CA ASN A 199 22.94 -24.38 7.86
C ASN A 199 24.43 -24.04 8.01
N ILE A 200 25.06 -24.64 9.02
CA ILE A 200 26.48 -24.47 9.34
C ILE A 200 27.34 -25.12 8.23
N SER A 201 26.90 -26.24 7.66
CA SER A 201 27.65 -26.99 6.63
C SER A 201 27.78 -26.26 5.29
N LYS A 202 26.87 -25.32 4.99
CA LYS A 202 26.86 -24.54 3.74
C LYS A 202 27.09 -23.05 4.02
N ARG A 203 28.32 -22.69 4.37
CA ARG A 203 28.81 -21.29 4.37
C ARG A 203 28.11 -20.35 5.37
N ASP A 204 27.79 -20.85 6.56
CA ASP A 204 27.11 -20.09 7.63
C ASP A 204 25.88 -19.33 7.09
N SER A 205 24.95 -20.07 6.49
CA SER A 205 23.68 -19.51 6.00
C SER A 205 22.53 -19.77 6.96
N LEU A 206 21.66 -18.79 7.10
CA LEU A 206 20.45 -18.82 7.90
C LEU A 206 19.27 -18.75 6.92
N GLU A 207 18.51 -19.84 6.84
CA GLU A 207 17.31 -19.94 6.01
C GLU A 207 16.08 -19.81 6.90
N PHE A 208 15.17 -18.91 6.55
CA PHE A 208 13.89 -18.73 7.23
C PHE A 208 12.78 -19.17 6.29
N GLU A 209 12.12 -20.29 6.59
CA GLU A 209 10.99 -20.81 5.82
C GLU A 209 9.70 -20.25 6.44
N PHE A 210 8.96 -19.44 5.69
CA PHE A 210 7.76 -18.78 6.20
C PHE A 210 6.61 -19.76 6.37
N THR A 211 5.88 -19.62 7.47
CA THR A 211 4.66 -20.36 7.77
C THR A 211 3.51 -19.42 8.09
N ASP A 212 2.28 -19.89 7.95
CA ASP A 212 1.12 -19.20 8.52
C ASP A 212 1.12 -19.32 10.07
N ALA A 213 0.11 -18.72 10.70
CA ALA A 213 -0.09 -18.79 12.15
C ALA A 213 -0.40 -20.21 12.66
N ARG A 214 -0.78 -21.14 11.77
CA ARG A 214 -1.06 -22.55 12.06
C ARG A 214 0.16 -23.44 11.81
N GLY A 215 1.29 -22.88 11.36
CA GLY A 215 2.52 -23.60 11.03
C GLY A 215 2.56 -24.22 9.64
N GLN A 216 1.58 -23.96 8.77
CA GLN A 216 1.59 -24.43 7.38
C GLN A 216 2.59 -23.62 6.55
N ARG A 217 3.39 -24.30 5.72
CA ARG A 217 4.43 -23.66 4.89
C ARG A 217 3.80 -22.84 3.77
N LEU A 218 4.29 -21.60 3.61
CA LEU A 218 3.81 -20.68 2.57
C LEU A 218 4.55 -20.82 1.23
N GLY A 219 5.53 -21.73 1.12
CA GLY A 219 6.37 -21.86 -0.08
C GLY A 219 7.34 -20.67 -0.28
N MET A 220 7.57 -19.88 0.76
CA MET A 220 8.49 -18.75 0.74
C MET A 220 9.66 -19.06 1.68
N SER A 221 10.89 -18.77 1.25
CA SER A 221 12.03 -18.75 2.18
C SER A 221 12.94 -17.54 1.95
N ALA A 222 13.47 -17.02 3.05
CA ALA A 222 14.54 -16.01 3.03
C ALA A 222 15.86 -16.70 3.37
N THR A 223 16.95 -16.35 2.70
CA THR A 223 18.28 -16.88 3.04
C THR A 223 19.26 -15.72 3.26
N LEU A 224 19.85 -15.67 4.45
CA LEU A 224 21.00 -14.82 4.79
C LEU A 224 22.26 -15.69 4.81
N SER A 225 23.43 -15.22 4.36
CA SER A 225 24.67 -16.00 4.48
C SER A 225 25.90 -15.16 4.81
N ARG A 226 26.90 -15.73 5.50
CA ARG A 226 28.08 -14.95 5.96
C ARG A 226 29.05 -14.50 4.86
N LYS A 227 29.15 -15.16 3.69
CA LYS A 227 29.91 -14.60 2.55
C LYS A 227 29.28 -13.31 2.00
N LEU A 228 28.01 -13.09 2.34
CA LEU A 228 27.24 -11.88 2.12
C LEU A 228 27.27 -10.97 3.36
N LEU A 229 28.29 -11.15 4.21
CA LEU A 229 28.82 -10.10 5.08
C LEU A 229 29.85 -9.21 4.33
N GLY A 230 29.68 -9.12 3.00
CA GLY A 230 29.82 -7.88 2.20
C GLY A 230 28.47 -7.40 1.64
N GLY A 231 27.38 -7.84 2.27
CA GLY A 231 25.97 -7.45 2.11
C GLY A 231 25.25 -7.90 0.86
N GLU A 232 24.65 -9.08 0.88
CA GLU A 232 23.55 -9.44 -0.04
C GLU A 232 22.53 -10.30 0.72
N ALA A 233 21.24 -10.03 0.54
CA ALA A 233 20.16 -10.89 1.03
C ALA A 233 19.31 -11.34 -0.16
N PHE A 234 18.93 -12.61 -0.17
CA PHE A 234 18.12 -13.18 -1.24
C PHE A 234 16.77 -13.64 -0.68
N LEU A 235 15.69 -13.21 -1.34
CA LEU A 235 14.37 -13.80 -1.17
C LEU A 235 14.16 -14.83 -2.29
N ARG A 236 13.87 -16.06 -1.91
CA ARG A 236 13.56 -17.13 -2.85
C ARG A 236 12.10 -17.53 -2.69
N PHE A 237 11.32 -17.33 -3.74
CA PHE A 237 9.95 -17.79 -3.82
C PHE A 237 9.94 -19.13 -4.55
N LYS A 238 9.49 -20.20 -3.88
CA LYS A 238 9.29 -21.52 -4.49
C LYS A 238 7.82 -21.88 -4.37
N ARG A 239 7.05 -21.67 -5.43
CA ARG A 239 5.65 -22.10 -5.46
C ARG A 239 5.59 -23.64 -5.43
N LEU A 240 4.92 -24.20 -4.42
CA LEU A 240 4.66 -25.62 -4.25
C LEU A 240 3.45 -26.03 -5.11
N ALA A 241 3.64 -26.04 -6.43
CA ALA A 241 2.83 -26.71 -7.45
C ALA A 241 3.31 -26.17 -8.82
N GLU A 242 4.25 -26.90 -9.44
CA GLU A 242 4.76 -26.74 -10.80
C GLU A 242 5.48 -25.42 -11.14
N GLU A 243 6.81 -25.53 -11.11
CA GLU A 243 7.84 -24.82 -11.89
C GLU A 243 7.68 -23.30 -12.12
N SER A 244 7.68 -22.53 -11.04
CA SER A 244 8.11 -21.13 -11.11
C SER A 244 8.99 -20.79 -9.92
N LYS A 245 10.29 -20.62 -10.19
CA LYS A 245 11.30 -20.17 -9.23
C LYS A 245 11.59 -18.71 -9.52
N ILE A 246 11.13 -17.82 -8.64
CA ILE A 246 11.49 -16.41 -8.71
C ILE A 246 12.55 -16.16 -7.63
N GLU A 247 13.74 -15.77 -8.08
CA GLU A 247 14.83 -15.33 -7.22
C GLU A 247 14.95 -13.82 -7.34
N ALA A 248 14.73 -13.13 -6.23
CA ALA A 248 15.00 -11.70 -6.13
C ALA A 248 16.13 -11.51 -5.11
N GLY A 249 17.26 -10.98 -5.58
CA GLY A 249 18.41 -10.65 -4.76
C GLY A 249 18.52 -9.15 -4.55
N ILE A 250 18.82 -8.73 -3.32
CA ILE A 250 19.19 -7.35 -3.01
C ILE A 250 20.62 -7.38 -2.48
N LYS A 251 21.51 -6.67 -3.17
CA LYS A 251 22.88 -6.41 -2.71
C LYS A 251 22.87 -5.14 -1.86
N PHE A 252 23.29 -5.27 -0.61
CA PHE A 252 23.51 -4.18 0.33
C PHE A 252 24.99 -3.83 0.34
N PRO A 253 25.42 -2.72 -0.27
CA PRO A 253 26.72 -2.16 0.08
C PRO A 253 26.63 -1.63 1.51
N TRP A 254 27.60 -1.98 2.35
CA TRP A 254 27.93 -1.22 3.55
C TRP A 254 29.33 -0.66 3.40
#